data_AF-A0ABD4REZ8-F1
#
_entry.id   AF-A0ABD4REZ8-F1
#
_cell.length_a   1.000
_cell.length_b   1.000
_cell.length_c   1.000
_cell.angle_alpha   90.00
_cell.angle_beta   90.00
_cell.angle_gamma   90.00
#
_symmetry.space_group_name_H-M   'P 1'
#
loop_
_entity.id
_entity.type
_entity.pdbx_description
1 polymer ?
#
loop_
_entity_poly.entity_id
_entity_poly.type
_entity_poly.pdbx_seq_one_letter_code
_entity_poly.pdbx_strand_id
1 'polypeptide(L)'
;MALGYLFILFVVLIGVSILGITLLYLSKNDKIKNIAFYALAVWAILIAFLNATSLPTNYFTEKSIAWAVGIVSLIGVILRLKNPKKTIIPNILVTASIIFGLYTLIF
;
A
#
# COMPACT_ATOMS: atom_id res chain seq x y z
N MET A 1 6.18 8.60 -26.22
CA MET A 1 6.23 7.15 -25.97
C MET A 1 6.32 6.79 -24.48
N ALA A 2 7.11 7.50 -23.65
CA ALA A 2 7.22 7.23 -22.21
C ALA A 2 5.90 7.37 -21.42
N LEU A 3 5.06 8.35 -21.77
CA LEU A 3 3.80 8.61 -21.04
C LEU A 3 2.80 7.43 -21.13
N GLY A 4 2.79 6.70 -22.25
CA GLY A 4 1.95 5.50 -22.40
C GLY A 4 2.36 4.37 -21.46
N TYR A 5 3.67 4.15 -21.29
CA TYR A 5 4.18 3.15 -20.34
C TYR A 5 3.89 3.52 -18.89
N LEU A 6 3.98 4.81 -18.54
CA LEU A 6 3.65 5.30 -17.21
C LEU A 6 2.15 5.11 -16.90
N PHE A 7 1.28 5.41 -17.87
CA PHE A 7 -0.16 5.17 -17.74
C PHE A 7 -0.48 3.69 -17.49
N ILE A 8 0.15 2.79 -18.25
CA ILE A 8 -0.01 1.33 -18.05
C ILE A 8 0.45 0.93 -16.65
N LEU A 9 1.58 1.46 -16.16
CA LEU A 9 2.06 1.20 -14.81
C LEU A 9 1.04 1.63 -13.75
N PHE A 10 0.44 2.83 -13.88
CA PHE A 10 -0.61 3.27 -12.95
C PHE A 10 -1.85 2.39 -12.99
N VAL A 11 -2.29 1.96 -14.17
CA VAL A 11 -3.42 1.01 -14.31
C VAL A 11 -3.12 -0.30 -13.59
N VAL A 12 -1.90 -0.84 -13.75
CA VAL A 12 -1.47 -2.06 -13.06
C VAL A 12 -1.43 -1.86 -11.54
N LEU A 13 -0.87 -0.74 -11.07
CA LEU A 13 -0.81 -0.44 -9.63
C LEU A 13 -2.20 -0.37 -9.00
N ILE A 14 -3.15 0.31 -9.66
CA ILE A 14 -4.54 0.40 -9.20
C ILE A 14 -5.19 -0.97 -9.25
N GLY A 15 -5.05 -1.70 -10.36
CA GLY A 15 -5.66 -3.02 -10.55
C GLY A 15 -5.22 -4.03 -9.49
N VAL A 16 -3.92 -4.15 -9.25
CA VAL A 16 -3.36 -5.03 -8.20
C VAL A 16 -3.85 -4.60 -6.82
N SER A 17 -3.92 -3.30 -6.55
CA SER A 17 -4.38 -2.78 -5.26
C SER A 17 -5.85 -3.08 -5.01
N ILE A 18 -6.73 -2.85 -5.99
CA ILE A 18 -8.15 -3.17 -5.89
C ILE A 18 -8.33 -4.68 -5.68
N LEU A 19 -7.69 -5.51 -6.51
CA LEU A 19 -7.78 -6.97 -6.40
C LEU A 19 -7.34 -7.45 -5.02
N GLY A 20 -6.20 -6.98 -4.53
CA GLY A 20 -5.69 -7.37 -3.22
C GLY A 20 -6.58 -6.89 -2.08
N ILE A 21 -7.07 -5.63 -2.11
CA ILE A 21 -7.97 -5.08 -1.09
C ILE A 21 -9.30 -5.85 -1.09
N THR A 22 -9.89 -6.11 -2.26
CA THR A 22 -11.09 -6.93 -2.37
C THR A 22 -10.86 -8.30 -1.74
N LEU A 23 -9.74 -8.96 -2.05
CA LEU A 23 -9.40 -10.26 -1.51
C LEU A 23 -9.17 -10.24 0.01
N LEU A 24 -8.62 -9.14 0.56
CA LEU A 24 -8.45 -8.94 2.00
C LEU A 24 -9.79 -8.85 2.75
N TYR A 25 -10.80 -8.18 2.18
CA TYR A 25 -12.09 -7.93 2.86
C TYR A 25 -13.18 -8.94 2.52
N LEU A 26 -13.24 -9.47 1.30
CA LEU A 26 -14.28 -10.43 0.88
C LEU A 26 -13.91 -11.89 1.13
N SER A 27 -12.62 -12.22 1.33
CA SER A 27 -12.23 -13.61 1.57
C SER A 27 -12.78 -14.10 2.91
N LYS A 28 -13.59 -15.17 2.84
CA LYS A 28 -14.08 -15.91 4.02
C LYS A 28 -13.02 -16.82 4.64
N ASN A 29 -11.96 -17.14 3.89
CA ASN A 29 -10.88 -18.00 4.36
C ASN A 29 -9.82 -17.16 5.08
N ASP A 30 -9.63 -17.42 6.38
CA ASP A 30 -8.66 -16.71 7.21
C ASP A 30 -7.21 -16.85 6.72
N LYS A 31 -6.83 -18.00 6.13
CA LYS A 31 -5.49 -18.18 5.55
C LYS A 31 -5.26 -17.23 4.37
N ILE A 32 -6.21 -17.19 3.45
CA ILE A 32 -6.17 -16.33 2.25
C ILE A 32 -6.14 -14.86 2.68
N LYS A 33 -6.98 -14.48 3.65
CA LYS A 33 -7.03 -13.13 4.19
C LYS A 33 -5.72 -12.72 4.87
N ASN A 34 -5.06 -13.63 5.57
CA ASN A 34 -3.76 -13.37 6.20
C ASN A 34 -2.66 -13.18 5.15
N ILE A 35 -2.62 -14.05 4.13
CA ILE A 35 -1.67 -13.91 3.01
C ILE A 35 -1.87 -12.57 2.30
N ALA A 36 -3.13 -12.23 1.97
CA ALA A 36 -3.48 -10.96 1.33
C ALA A 36 -3.03 -9.75 2.15
N PHE A 37 -3.22 -9.81 3.47
CA PHE A 37 -2.81 -8.74 4.37
C PHE A 37 -1.30 -8.47 4.29
N TYR A 38 -0.46 -9.50 4.41
CA TYR A 38 0.99 -9.33 4.33
C TYR A 38 1.45 -8.94 2.93
N ALA A 39 0.85 -9.51 1.89
CA ALA A 39 1.13 -9.13 0.51
C ALA A 39 0.82 -7.63 0.26
N LEU A 40 -0.33 -7.15 0.73
CA LEU A 40 -0.71 -5.74 0.65
C LEU A 40 0.19 -4.84 1.50
N ALA A 41 0.66 -5.29 2.66
CA ALA A 41 1.61 -4.51 3.46
C ALA A 41 2.94 -4.31 2.71
N VAL A 42 3.48 -5.35 2.09
CA VAL A 42 4.67 -5.24 1.22
C VAL A 42 4.38 -4.36 0.02
N TRP A 43 3.20 -4.51 -0.59
CA TRP A 43 2.76 -3.69 -1.71
C TRP A 43 2.67 -2.20 -1.37
N ALA A 44 2.18 -1.85 -0.19
CA ALA A 44 2.12 -0.47 0.30
C ALA A 44 3.50 0.16 0.42
N ILE A 45 4.50 -0.61 0.89
CA ILE A 45 5.89 -0.17 0.97
C ILE A 45 6.48 0.04 -0.43
N LEU A 46 6.17 -0.84 -1.39
CA LEU A 46 6.58 -0.68 -2.78
C LEU A 46 6.02 0.62 -3.37
N ILE A 47 4.74 0.93 -3.13
CA ILE A 47 4.13 2.20 -3.56
C ILE A 47 4.85 3.40 -2.93
N ALA A 48 5.13 3.35 -1.61
CA ALA A 48 5.88 4.40 -0.93
C ALA A 48 7.29 4.60 -1.51
N PHE A 49 7.97 3.51 -1.85
CA PHE A 49 9.29 3.56 -2.51
C PHE A 49 9.21 4.20 -3.90
N LEU A 50 8.23 3.80 -4.72
CA LEU A 50 8.00 4.42 -6.03
C LEU A 50 7.73 5.92 -5.90
N ASN A 51 6.96 6.31 -4.89
CA ASN A 51 6.62 7.72 -4.63
C ASN A 51 7.85 8.53 -4.18
N ALA A 52 8.65 8.01 -3.26
CA ALA A 52 9.86 8.69 -2.80
C ALA A 52 10.96 8.80 -3.88
N THR A 53 11.00 7.85 -4.82
CA THR A 53 12.01 7.82 -5.89
C THR A 53 11.60 8.58 -7.15
N SER A 54 10.31 8.76 -7.41
CA SER A 54 9.81 9.59 -8.51
C SER A 54 10.02 11.09 -8.27
N LEU A 55 10.14 11.50 -7.01
CA LEU A 55 10.32 12.90 -6.62
C LEU A 55 11.78 13.39 -6.81
N PRO A 56 11.99 14.66 -7.20
CA PRO A 56 13.33 15.25 -7.31
C PRO A 56 14.06 15.28 -5.95
N THR A 57 15.39 15.27 -5.95
CA THR A 57 16.20 15.12 -4.72
C THR A 57 16.06 16.26 -3.72
N ASN A 58 15.64 17.44 -4.16
CA ASN A 58 15.40 18.62 -3.32
C ASN A 58 14.01 18.63 -2.64
N TYR A 59 13.12 17.68 -2.95
CA TYR A 59 11.77 17.56 -2.37
C TYR A 59 11.81 16.69 -1.10
N PHE A 60 12.58 17.13 -0.11
CA PHE A 60 12.83 16.36 1.12
C PHE A 60 11.54 16.11 1.92
N THR A 61 10.67 17.12 1.99
CA THR A 61 9.42 17.07 2.75
C THR A 61 8.47 16.03 2.17
N GLU A 62 8.27 16.06 0.85
CA GLU A 62 7.36 15.18 0.11
C GLU A 62 7.87 13.73 0.15
N LYS A 63 9.19 13.53 0.01
CA LYS A 63 9.80 12.20 0.19
C LYS A 63 9.60 11.65 1.59
N SER A 64 9.72 12.50 2.61
CA SER A 64 9.49 12.10 3.99
C SER A 64 8.04 11.69 4.21
N ILE A 65 7.08 12.41 3.61
CA ILE A 65 5.65 12.06 3.65
C ILE A 65 5.42 10.72 2.94
N ALA A 66 5.99 10.49 1.76
CA ALA A 66 5.86 9.23 1.04
C ALA A 66 6.31 8.03 1.89
N TRP A 67 7.47 8.15 2.55
CA TRP A 67 7.93 7.11 3.47
C TRP A 67 7.04 6.97 4.71
N ALA A 68 6.59 8.07 5.30
CA ALA A 68 5.68 8.04 6.45
C ALA A 68 4.39 7.26 6.14
N VAL A 69 3.82 7.46 4.95
CA VAL A 69 2.65 6.73 4.46
C VAL A 69 2.94 5.24 4.36
N GLY A 70 4.10 4.85 3.82
CA GLY A 70 4.53 3.45 3.79
C GLY A 70 4.69 2.84 5.18
N ILE A 71 5.23 3.60 6.15
CA ILE A 71 5.41 3.16 7.54
C ILE A 71 4.07 2.85 8.23
N VAL A 72 2.97 3.50 7.85
CA VAL A 72 1.63 3.17 8.37
C VAL A 72 1.27 1.69 8.14
N SER A 73 1.68 1.12 6.99
CA SER A 73 1.47 -0.30 6.71
C SER A 73 2.27 -1.21 7.67
N LEU A 74 3.49 -0.81 8.03
CA LEU A 74 4.33 -1.53 9.01
C LEU A 74 3.71 -1.50 10.40
N ILE A 75 3.12 -0.38 10.81
CA ILE A 75 2.37 -0.29 12.08
C ILE A 75 1.19 -1.28 12.05
N GLY A 76 0.47 -1.38 10.92
CA GLY A 76 -0.56 -2.39 10.71
C GLY A 76 -0.03 -3.81 10.92
N VAL A 77 1.12 -4.15 10.33
CA VAL A 77 1.78 -5.45 10.50
C VAL A 77 2.11 -5.75 11.95
N ILE A 78 2.71 -4.79 12.67
CA ILE A 78 3.07 -4.94 14.08
C ILE A 78 1.81 -5.20 14.93
N LEU A 79 0.73 -4.46 14.70
CA LEU A 79 -0.54 -4.66 15.41
C LEU A 79 -1.15 -6.03 15.13
N ARG A 80 -1.06 -6.51 13.88
CA ARG A 80 -1.54 -7.84 13.49
C ARG A 80 -0.77 -8.96 14.19
N LEU A 81 0.55 -8.80 14.34
CA LEU A 81 1.40 -9.76 15.05
C LEU A 81 1.13 -9.76 16.56
N LYS A 82 0.94 -8.58 17.17
CA LYS A 82 0.63 -8.47 18.60
C LYS A 82 -0.75 -9.02 18.96
N ASN A 83 -1.75 -8.80 18.11
CA ASN A 83 -3.14 -9.18 18.37
C ASN A 83 -3.76 -9.87 17.15
N PRO A 84 -3.45 -11.15 16.88
CA PRO A 84 -3.89 -11.84 15.66
C PRO A 84 -5.40 -11.94 15.51
N LYS A 85 -6.16 -11.92 16.62
CA LYS A 85 -7.62 -11.91 16.62
C LYS A 85 -8.22 -10.56 16.21
N LYS A 86 -7.51 -9.44 16.42
CA LYS A 86 -8.00 -8.08 16.11
C LYS A 86 -7.51 -7.67 14.73
N THR A 87 -8.30 -8.04 13.71
CA THR A 87 -7.89 -7.91 12.31
C THR A 87 -8.31 -6.59 11.65
N ILE A 88 -9.34 -5.93 12.18
CA ILE A 88 -9.97 -4.77 11.54
C ILE A 88 -9.04 -3.56 11.46
N ILE A 89 -8.45 -3.15 12.59
CA ILE A 89 -7.56 -1.97 12.63
C ILE A 89 -6.32 -2.14 11.75
N PRO A 90 -5.57 -3.27 11.83
CA PRO A 90 -4.46 -3.53 10.92
C PRO A 90 -4.86 -3.43 9.44
N ASN A 91 -5.98 -4.06 9.07
CA ASN A 91 -6.46 -4.08 7.69
C ASN A 91 -6.76 -2.66 7.18
N ILE A 92 -7.40 -1.83 8.00
CA ILE A 92 -7.70 -0.43 7.67
C ILE A 92 -6.40 0.36 7.47
N LEU A 93 -5.41 0.20 8.35
CA LEU A 93 -4.12 0.91 8.23
C LEU A 93 -3.38 0.58 6.94
N VAL A 94 -3.29 -0.71 6.58
CA VAL A 94 -2.66 -1.13 5.32
C VAL A 94 -3.43 -0.60 4.12
N THR A 95 -4.76 -0.68 4.15
CA THR A 95 -5.61 -0.21 3.06
C THR A 95 -5.51 1.32 2.88
N ALA A 96 -5.54 2.07 3.98
CA ALA A 96 -5.38 3.52 3.96
C ALA A 96 -4.00 3.94 3.43
N SER A 97 -2.94 3.23 3.84
CA SER A 97 -1.57 3.44 3.34
C SER A 97 -1.50 3.26 1.82
N ILE A 98 -2.14 2.23 1.26
CA ILE A 98 -2.20 2.00 -0.20
C ILE A 98 -2.99 3.09 -0.89
N ILE A 99 -4.20 3.42 -0.42
CA ILE A 99 -5.06 4.42 -1.06
C ILE A 99 -4.35 5.78 -1.08
N PHE A 100 -3.81 6.19 0.06
CA PHE A 100 -3.12 7.48 0.16
C PHE A 100 -1.82 7.49 -0.66
N GLY A 101 -1.04 6.40 -0.63
CA GLY A 101 0.18 6.28 -1.41
C GLY A 101 -0.05 6.28 -2.92
N LEU A 102 -1.16 5.66 -3.38
CA LEU A 102 -1.58 5.73 -4.79
C LEU A 102 -2.04 7.13 -5.16
N TYR A 103 -2.83 7.77 -4.31
CA TYR A 103 -3.29 9.14 -4.54
C TYR A 103 -2.10 10.08 -4.74
N THR A 104 -1.14 10.07 -3.81
CA THR A 104 0.05 10.93 -3.90
C THR A 104 1.04 10.51 -4.99
N LEU A 105 0.90 9.32 -5.59
CA LEU A 105 1.77 8.88 -6.68
C LEU A 105 1.22 9.32 -8.04
N ILE A 106 -0.11 9.44 -8.14
CA ILE A 106 -0.82 9.75 -9.39
C ILE A 106 -1.10 11.24 -9.53
N PHE A 107 -1.38 11.94 -8.42
CA PHE A 107 -1.74 13.35 -8.35
C PHE A 107 -0.67 14.14 -7.59
#